data_AF-A0A947HQA6-F1
#
_entry.id   AF-A0A947HQA6-F1
#
_cell.length_a   1.000
_cell.length_b   1.000
_cell.length_c   1.000
_cell.angle_alpha   90.00
_cell.angle_beta   90.00
_cell.angle_gamma   90.00
#
_symmetry.space_group_name_H-M   'P 1'
#
loop_
_entity.id
_entity.type
_entity.pdbx_description
1 polymer ?
#
loop_
_entity_poly.entity_id
_entity_poly.type
_entity_poly.pdbx_seq_one_letter_code
_entity_poly.pdbx_strand_id
1 'polypeptide(L)'
;RMSLLALARIFYTIQKFDTAIKYYDMIPEYSDDWLESLMEVSWAYYQTERFGRALGNLHTLNSPYFEEEFYPESRVLEAVILYSTCHYDDTLASVNTFIKGYRDLFKELDEQLKVPRDPNQFYGWLARLSKSGTDISPRLKRIFNAALADKNLGRSFGFILSLNDEIDALKKLSQNATLTGFAAALINEVTSFRSLVIGEAGSLARSRLESIRDELRAHLADGLKVRFETLKAQEKAINTDEKSVTGDGDVAAGDIDREHQYWPFKGEYWRDELDSYTVGIVSVCPTKESRKPVQEDSKPALEDNDTAPKGETPAPH
;
A
#
# COMPACT_ATOMS: atom_id res chain seq x y z
N ARG A 1 14.30 -8.27 19.03
CA ARG A 1 13.17 -7.73 18.21
C ARG A 1 13.60 -7.56 16.75
N MET A 2 14.70 -6.84 16.43
CA MET A 2 15.30 -6.84 15.07
C MET A 2 15.62 -8.23 14.47
N SER A 3 15.70 -9.28 15.28
CA SER A 3 16.00 -10.65 14.84
C SER A 3 14.86 -11.35 14.10
N LEU A 4 13.59 -11.05 14.38
CA LEU A 4 12.46 -11.77 13.76
C LEU A 4 12.21 -11.30 12.33
N LEU A 5 12.13 -9.98 12.13
CA LEU A 5 11.96 -9.38 10.80
C LEU A 5 13.10 -9.78 9.86
N ALA A 6 14.36 -9.72 10.34
CA ALA A 6 15.52 -10.15 9.57
C ALA A 6 15.45 -11.64 9.20
N LEU A 7 15.02 -12.50 10.13
CA LEU A 7 14.90 -13.93 9.88
C LEU A 7 13.79 -14.23 8.86
N ALA A 8 12.65 -13.55 8.97
CA ALA A 8 11.56 -13.64 8.03
C ALA A 8 12.02 -13.25 6.60
N ARG A 9 12.71 -12.11 6.46
CA ARG A 9 13.30 -11.65 5.19
C ARG A 9 14.30 -12.66 4.60
N ILE A 10 15.13 -13.30 5.42
CA ILE A 10 16.06 -14.34 4.97
C ILE A 10 15.28 -15.54 4.41
N PHE A 11 14.27 -16.02 5.14
CA PHE A 11 13.45 -17.15 4.68
C PHE A 11 12.66 -16.81 3.42
N TYR A 12 12.15 -15.58 3.30
CA TYR A 12 11.52 -15.08 2.09
C TYR A 12 12.48 -15.09 0.90
N THR A 13 13.70 -14.58 1.10
CA THR A 13 14.75 -14.51 0.05
C THR A 13 15.10 -15.90 -0.51
N ILE A 14 15.13 -16.93 0.33
CA ILE A 14 15.36 -18.32 -0.09
C ILE A 14 14.07 -19.07 -0.50
N GLN A 15 12.99 -18.33 -0.76
CA GLN A 15 11.69 -18.82 -1.22
C GLN A 15 10.99 -19.81 -0.26
N LYS A 16 11.35 -19.79 1.02
CA LYS A 16 10.66 -20.55 2.06
C LYS A 16 9.53 -19.72 2.65
N PHE A 17 8.53 -19.39 1.83
CA PHE A 17 7.47 -18.44 2.15
C PHE A 17 6.68 -18.82 3.41
N ASP A 18 6.26 -20.09 3.56
CA ASP A 18 5.56 -20.54 4.78
C ASP A 18 6.40 -20.38 6.05
N THR A 19 7.72 -20.50 5.93
CA THR A 19 8.61 -20.28 7.08
C THR A 19 8.76 -18.80 7.36
N ALA A 20 8.87 -17.97 6.31
CA ALA A 20 8.88 -16.52 6.45
C ALA A 20 7.60 -16.01 7.15
N ILE A 21 6.43 -16.48 6.71
CA ILE A 21 5.12 -16.17 7.32
C ILE A 21 5.15 -16.44 8.82
N LYS A 22 5.58 -17.64 9.25
CA LYS A 22 5.68 -17.97 10.68
C LYS A 22 6.52 -16.98 11.49
N TYR A 23 7.59 -16.43 10.91
CA TYR A 23 8.42 -15.45 11.62
C TYR A 23 7.83 -14.04 11.58
N TYR A 24 7.13 -13.67 10.52
CA TYR A 24 6.34 -12.43 10.49
C TYR A 24 5.21 -12.47 11.51
N ASP A 25 4.48 -13.57 11.63
CA ASP A 25 3.37 -13.75 12.59
C ASP A 25 3.83 -13.65 14.07
N MET A 26 5.13 -13.82 14.35
CA MET A 26 5.69 -13.65 15.69
C MET A 26 5.96 -12.18 16.05
N ILE A 27 5.80 -11.24 15.10
CA ILE A 27 5.97 -9.81 15.35
C ILE A 27 4.68 -9.27 15.95
N PRO A 28 4.70 -8.81 17.22
CA PRO A 28 3.49 -8.39 17.90
C PRO A 28 2.98 -7.04 17.39
N GLU A 29 1.67 -6.80 17.46
CA GLU A 29 1.02 -5.58 16.97
C GLU A 29 1.58 -4.28 17.57
N TYR A 30 2.02 -4.33 18.84
CA TYR A 30 2.62 -3.17 19.52
C TYR A 30 4.06 -2.87 19.07
N SER A 31 4.62 -3.67 18.17
CA SER A 31 5.98 -3.47 17.65
C SER A 31 6.01 -2.34 16.63
N ASP A 32 7.05 -1.51 16.68
CA ASP A 32 7.30 -0.51 15.64
C ASP A 32 7.50 -1.13 14.24
N ASP A 33 7.84 -2.42 14.19
CA ASP A 33 8.06 -3.18 12.95
C ASP A 33 6.76 -3.85 12.43
N TRP A 34 5.62 -3.68 13.10
CA TRP A 34 4.40 -4.46 12.80
C TRP A 34 3.80 -4.12 11.43
N LEU A 35 3.62 -2.85 11.09
CA LEU A 35 3.07 -2.46 9.79
C LEU A 35 3.97 -2.88 8.63
N GLU A 36 5.29 -2.72 8.82
CA GLU A 36 6.29 -3.25 7.88
C GLU A 36 6.14 -4.76 7.70
N SER A 37 5.95 -5.50 8.81
CA SER A 37 5.73 -6.94 8.75
C SER A 37 4.44 -7.32 8.02
N LEU A 38 3.35 -6.54 8.16
CA LEU A 38 2.10 -6.75 7.44
C LEU A 38 2.30 -6.57 5.94
N MET A 39 3.04 -5.54 5.52
CA MET A 39 3.35 -5.31 4.10
C MET A 39 4.19 -6.45 3.54
N GLU A 40 5.26 -6.84 4.22
CA GLU A 40 6.17 -7.89 3.75
C GLU A 40 5.52 -9.28 3.75
N VAL A 41 4.74 -9.63 4.78
CA VAL A 41 4.06 -10.91 4.82
C VAL A 41 2.93 -11.00 3.79
N SER A 42 2.36 -9.86 3.36
CA SER A 42 1.38 -9.83 2.25
C SER A 42 2.00 -10.34 0.95
N TRP A 43 3.27 -10.04 0.69
CA TRP A 43 3.99 -10.63 -0.43
C TRP A 43 4.19 -12.14 -0.25
N ALA A 44 4.51 -12.62 0.94
CA ALA A 44 4.61 -14.06 1.19
C ALA A 44 3.26 -14.78 1.02
N TYR A 45 2.16 -14.16 1.45
CA TYR A 45 0.81 -14.64 1.20
C TYR A 45 0.47 -14.66 -0.29
N TYR A 46 0.87 -13.63 -1.05
CA TYR A 46 0.75 -13.62 -2.50
C TYR A 46 1.50 -14.78 -3.16
N GLN A 47 2.75 -15.04 -2.76
CA GLN A 47 3.57 -16.13 -3.30
C GLN A 47 3.03 -17.53 -2.98
N THR A 48 2.20 -17.64 -1.95
CA THR A 48 1.54 -18.89 -1.52
C THR A 48 0.06 -18.96 -1.91
N GLU A 49 -0.38 -18.05 -2.79
CA GLU A 49 -1.77 -17.94 -3.29
C GLU A 49 -2.83 -17.73 -2.19
N ARG A 50 -2.41 -17.27 -0.99
CA ARG A 50 -3.32 -16.90 0.11
C ARG A 50 -3.80 -15.46 -0.05
N PHE A 51 -4.40 -15.17 -1.20
CA PHE A 51 -4.77 -13.80 -1.60
C PHE A 51 -5.70 -13.09 -0.61
N GLY A 52 -6.64 -13.82 0.00
CA GLY A 52 -7.54 -13.23 0.99
C GLY A 52 -6.82 -12.68 2.23
N ARG A 53 -5.78 -13.39 2.71
CA ARG A 53 -4.95 -12.94 3.83
C ARG A 53 -4.09 -11.75 3.44
N ALA A 54 -3.50 -11.78 2.24
CA ALA A 54 -2.78 -10.63 1.70
C ALA A 54 -3.68 -9.40 1.63
N LEU A 55 -4.84 -9.48 0.97
CA LEU A 55 -5.79 -8.37 0.85
C LEU A 55 -6.31 -7.87 2.21
N GLY A 56 -6.45 -8.76 3.20
CA GLY A 56 -6.78 -8.39 4.58
C GLY A 56 -5.71 -7.49 5.21
N ASN A 57 -4.43 -7.88 5.13
CA ASN A 57 -3.33 -7.04 5.59
C ASN A 57 -3.25 -5.71 4.83
N LEU A 58 -3.47 -5.73 3.51
CA LEU A 58 -3.49 -4.52 2.70
C LEU A 58 -4.64 -3.59 3.09
N HIS A 59 -5.79 -4.15 3.46
CA HIS A 59 -6.92 -3.39 4.00
C HIS A 59 -6.53 -2.68 5.30
N THR A 60 -5.86 -3.39 6.22
CA THR A 60 -5.32 -2.83 7.46
C THR A 60 -4.36 -1.68 7.21
N LEU A 61 -3.37 -1.87 6.33
CA LEU A 61 -2.37 -0.85 5.98
C LEU A 61 -3.00 0.41 5.38
N ASN A 62 -4.20 0.31 4.81
CA ASN A 62 -4.95 1.42 4.24
C ASN A 62 -6.04 1.98 5.17
N SER A 63 -6.09 1.53 6.42
CA SER A 63 -7.07 2.00 7.40
C SER A 63 -6.82 3.45 7.85
N PRO A 64 -7.86 4.17 8.33
CA PRO A 64 -7.71 5.51 8.87
C PRO A 64 -6.75 5.62 10.07
N TYR A 65 -6.47 4.51 10.76
CA TYR A 65 -5.52 4.47 11.86
C TYR A 65 -4.08 4.74 11.43
N PHE A 66 -3.75 4.48 10.15
CA PHE A 66 -2.41 4.62 9.60
C PHE A 66 -2.35 5.69 8.50
N GLU A 67 -3.20 6.72 8.58
CA GLU A 67 -3.19 7.84 7.61
C GLU A 67 -1.86 8.59 7.51
N GLU A 68 -1.02 8.48 8.55
CA GLU A 68 0.31 9.09 8.61
C GLU A 68 1.43 8.13 8.16
N GLU A 69 1.11 6.85 7.93
CA GLU A 69 2.07 5.84 7.48
C GLU A 69 2.08 5.75 5.95
N PHE A 70 3.22 5.40 5.38
CA PHE A 70 3.43 5.49 3.93
C PHE A 70 3.73 4.12 3.30
N TYR A 71 2.66 3.43 2.89
CA TYR A 71 2.74 2.13 2.20
C TYR A 71 2.08 2.16 0.81
N PRO A 72 2.60 2.93 -0.17
CA PRO A 72 2.04 3.00 -1.52
C PRO A 72 2.05 1.65 -2.24
N GLU A 73 3.01 0.78 -1.91
CA GLU A 73 3.12 -0.58 -2.44
C GLU A 73 1.88 -1.42 -2.16
N SER A 74 1.18 -1.18 -1.05
CA SER A 74 -0.03 -1.91 -0.69
C SER A 74 -1.09 -1.86 -1.80
N ARG A 75 -1.27 -0.69 -2.43
CA ARG A 75 -2.21 -0.49 -3.54
C ARG A 75 -1.76 -1.15 -4.84
N VAL A 76 -0.45 -1.23 -5.06
CA VAL A 76 0.10 -1.93 -6.22
C VAL A 76 -0.12 -3.44 -6.05
N LEU A 77 0.18 -3.99 -4.86
CA LEU A 77 -0.03 -5.41 -4.57
C LEU A 77 -1.51 -5.80 -4.63
N GLU A 78 -2.41 -4.94 -4.14
CA GLU A 78 -3.87 -5.12 -4.30
C GLU A 78 -4.25 -5.29 -5.77
N ALA A 79 -3.80 -4.37 -6.64
CA ALA A 79 -4.06 -4.45 -8.08
C ALA A 79 -3.43 -5.70 -8.73
N VAL A 80 -2.24 -6.11 -8.29
CA VAL A 80 -1.59 -7.36 -8.76
C VAL A 80 -2.40 -8.59 -8.36
N ILE A 81 -2.94 -8.64 -7.14
CA ILE A 81 -3.79 -9.75 -6.69
C ILE A 81 -5.09 -9.83 -7.51
N LEU A 82 -5.75 -8.69 -7.71
CA LEU A 82 -6.97 -8.61 -8.53
C LEU A 82 -6.68 -9.05 -9.98
N TYR A 83 -5.55 -8.63 -10.53
CA TYR A 83 -5.11 -9.05 -11.87
C TYR A 83 -4.87 -10.57 -11.94
N SER A 84 -4.13 -11.12 -10.97
CA SER A 84 -3.80 -12.55 -10.90
C SER A 84 -5.01 -13.45 -10.70
N THR A 85 -6.11 -12.90 -10.17
CA THR A 85 -7.40 -13.58 -10.01
C THR A 85 -8.41 -13.25 -11.11
N CYS A 86 -7.97 -12.55 -12.17
CA CYS A 86 -8.74 -12.15 -13.35
C CYS A 86 -9.92 -11.19 -13.11
N HIS A 87 -9.91 -10.46 -11.98
CA HIS A 87 -10.83 -9.35 -11.70
C HIS A 87 -10.37 -8.09 -12.42
N TYR A 88 -10.45 -8.07 -13.75
CA TYR A 88 -9.84 -7.01 -14.57
C TYR A 88 -10.48 -5.64 -14.35
N ASP A 89 -11.80 -5.56 -14.17
CA ASP A 89 -12.47 -4.28 -13.93
C ASP A 89 -12.07 -3.69 -12.56
N ASP A 90 -12.03 -4.51 -11.51
CA ASP A 90 -11.56 -4.11 -10.18
C ASP A 90 -10.08 -3.73 -10.20
N THR A 91 -9.27 -4.47 -10.96
CA THR A 91 -7.85 -4.14 -11.18
C THR A 91 -7.71 -2.75 -11.77
N LEU A 92 -8.47 -2.43 -12.82
CA LEU A 92 -8.47 -1.10 -13.44
C LEU A 92 -8.96 -0.02 -12.48
N ALA A 93 -10.01 -0.27 -11.71
CA ALA A 93 -10.52 0.68 -10.71
C ALA A 93 -9.47 0.98 -9.64
N SER A 94 -8.84 -0.06 -9.07
CA SER A 94 -7.82 0.05 -8.03
C SER A 94 -6.57 0.76 -8.54
N VAL A 95 -6.01 0.33 -9.69
CA VAL A 95 -4.77 0.89 -10.23
C VAL A 95 -4.94 2.32 -10.74
N ASN A 96 -6.09 2.68 -11.31
CA ASN A 96 -6.35 4.06 -11.73
C ASN A 96 -6.48 5.00 -10.53
N THR A 97 -7.09 4.54 -9.44
CA THR A 97 -7.18 5.29 -8.18
C THR A 97 -5.78 5.55 -7.62
N PHE A 98 -4.93 4.50 -7.59
CA PHE A 98 -3.52 4.62 -7.21
C PHE A 98 -2.78 5.65 -8.09
N ILE A 99 -2.77 5.46 -9.42
CA ILE A 99 -2.05 6.35 -10.33
C ILE A 99 -2.52 7.81 -10.17
N LYS A 100 -3.84 8.05 -10.13
CA LYS A 100 -4.39 9.40 -9.99
C LYS A 100 -3.95 10.04 -8.68
N GLY A 101 -4.01 9.31 -7.56
CA GLY A 101 -3.66 9.85 -6.26
C GLY A 101 -2.16 10.12 -6.11
N TYR A 102 -1.32 9.19 -6.53
CA TYR A 102 0.11 9.23 -6.24
C TYR A 102 0.93 10.01 -7.29
N ARG A 103 0.40 10.21 -8.51
CA ARG A 103 1.10 10.99 -9.54
C ARG A 103 1.27 12.45 -9.16
N ASP A 104 0.24 13.09 -8.62
CA ASP A 104 0.31 14.51 -8.25
C ASP A 104 1.21 14.71 -7.02
N LEU A 105 1.15 13.76 -6.09
CA LEU A 105 2.04 13.72 -4.92
C LEU A 105 3.51 13.55 -5.32
N PHE A 106 3.80 12.64 -6.26
CA PHE A 106 5.14 12.47 -6.81
C PHE A 106 5.65 13.76 -7.45
N LYS A 107 4.83 14.45 -8.25
CA LYS A 107 5.22 15.71 -8.89
C LYS A 107 5.56 16.78 -7.85
N GLU A 108 4.70 16.95 -6.85
CA GLU A 108 4.90 17.94 -5.79
C GLU A 108 6.21 17.66 -5.02
N LEU A 109 6.46 16.39 -4.65
CA LEU A 109 7.70 15.98 -3.98
C LEU A 109 8.94 16.21 -4.86
N ASP A 110 8.88 15.80 -6.13
CA ASP A 110 9.98 15.95 -7.10
C ASP A 110 10.33 17.43 -7.34
N GLU A 111 9.32 18.29 -7.46
CA GLU A 111 9.50 19.74 -7.57
C GLU A 111 10.18 20.33 -6.34
N GLN A 112 9.77 19.94 -5.13
CA GLN A 112 10.39 20.43 -3.89
C GLN A 112 11.85 19.97 -3.73
N LEU A 113 12.18 18.75 -4.16
CA LEU A 113 13.53 18.19 -4.08
C LEU A 113 14.49 18.75 -5.15
N LYS A 114 13.96 19.21 -6.29
CA LYS A 114 14.73 19.87 -7.35
C LYS A 114 15.23 21.26 -6.98
N VAL A 115 14.57 21.94 -6.04
CA VAL A 115 15.05 23.24 -5.56
C VAL A 115 16.41 23.06 -4.89
N PRO A 116 17.47 23.70 -5.41
CA PRO A 116 18.81 23.58 -4.85
C PRO A 116 18.84 24.20 -3.46
N ARG A 117 19.20 23.38 -2.47
CA ARG A 117 19.38 23.78 -1.07
C ARG A 117 20.61 23.05 -0.56
N ASP A 118 21.51 23.77 0.10
CA ASP A 118 22.56 23.11 0.90
C ASP A 118 21.93 22.35 2.08
N PRO A 119 22.66 21.44 2.75
CA PRO A 119 22.09 20.63 3.82
C PRO A 119 21.47 21.46 4.97
N ASN A 120 22.08 22.58 5.34
CA ASN A 120 21.57 23.43 6.42
C ASN A 120 20.28 24.15 6.01
N GLN A 121 20.25 24.65 4.77
CA GLN A 121 19.05 25.25 4.18
C GLN A 121 17.91 24.23 4.06
N PHE A 122 18.23 22.99 3.70
CA PHE A 122 17.25 21.91 3.57
C PHE A 122 16.63 21.56 4.93
N TYR A 123 17.46 21.38 5.97
CA TYR A 123 16.98 21.22 7.34
C TYR A 123 16.08 22.39 7.76
N GLY A 124 16.53 23.63 7.52
CA GLY A 124 15.78 24.83 7.89
C GLY A 124 14.42 24.93 7.18
N TRP A 125 14.34 24.53 5.92
CA TRP A 125 13.08 24.43 5.18
C TRP A 125 12.16 23.37 5.80
N LEU A 126 12.69 22.19 6.11
CA LEU A 126 11.94 21.08 6.69
C LEU A 126 11.41 21.40 8.09
N ALA A 127 12.23 22.03 8.93
CA ALA A 127 11.84 22.46 10.28
C ALA A 127 10.80 23.58 10.28
N ARG A 128 10.75 24.42 9.23
CA ARG A 128 9.66 25.38 9.03
C ARG A 128 8.38 24.67 8.62
N LEU A 129 8.48 23.71 7.70
CA LEU A 129 7.36 22.94 7.20
C LEU A 129 6.59 22.21 8.31
N SER A 130 7.31 21.63 9.27
CA SER A 130 6.72 20.99 10.45
C SER A 130 5.96 21.98 11.35
N LYS A 131 6.33 23.26 11.33
CA LYS A 131 5.74 24.31 12.19
C LYS A 131 4.65 25.13 11.49
N SER A 132 4.81 25.50 10.22
CA SER A 132 3.97 26.49 9.55
C SER A 132 2.95 25.92 8.57
N GLY A 133 3.11 24.71 8.04
CA GLY A 133 2.05 23.97 7.32
C GLY A 133 1.32 24.65 6.14
N THR A 134 1.70 25.86 5.70
CA THR A 134 0.93 26.67 4.73
C THR A 134 1.33 26.48 3.28
N ASP A 135 2.52 25.92 3.02
CA ASP A 135 3.15 26.00 1.68
C ASP A 135 3.13 24.69 0.89
N ILE A 136 2.52 23.62 1.43
CA ILE A 136 2.44 22.30 0.78
C ILE A 136 1.07 21.67 0.98
N SER A 137 0.69 20.74 0.10
CA SER A 137 -0.56 20.01 0.23
C SER A 137 -0.59 19.17 1.53
N PRO A 138 -1.77 18.97 2.15
CA PRO A 138 -1.91 18.09 3.32
C PRO A 138 -1.37 16.68 3.07
N ARG A 139 -1.46 16.19 1.83
CA ARG A 139 -0.96 14.87 1.42
C ARG A 139 0.56 14.81 1.43
N LEU A 140 1.22 15.85 0.90
CA LEU A 140 2.66 15.94 0.95
C LEU A 140 3.17 16.11 2.40
N LYS A 141 2.41 16.82 3.24
CA LYS A 141 2.72 16.92 4.69
C LYS A 141 2.72 15.55 5.38
N ARG A 142 1.79 14.67 5.03
CA ARG A 142 1.75 13.28 5.55
C ARG A 142 2.99 12.50 5.15
N ILE A 143 3.40 12.57 3.87
CA ILE A 143 4.66 11.96 3.43
C ILE A 143 5.85 12.52 4.22
N PHE A 144 5.93 13.84 4.40
CA PHE A 144 7.01 14.42 5.17
C PHE A 144 7.00 13.92 6.61
N ASN A 145 5.85 13.88 7.26
CA ASN A 145 5.73 13.34 8.62
C ASN A 145 6.16 11.86 8.68
N ALA A 146 5.73 11.03 7.73
CA ALA A 146 6.15 9.64 7.62
C ALA A 146 7.68 9.51 7.44
N ALA A 147 8.25 10.29 6.52
CA ALA A 147 9.70 10.32 6.28
C ALA A 147 10.49 10.80 7.50
N LEU A 148 9.90 11.70 8.30
CA LEU A 148 10.48 12.25 9.53
C LEU A 148 10.31 11.34 10.74
N ALA A 149 9.39 10.37 10.70
CA ALA A 149 9.19 9.38 11.75
C ALA A 149 10.37 8.38 11.85
N ASP A 150 11.32 8.42 10.90
CA ASP A 150 12.59 7.70 11.00
C ASP A 150 13.28 8.01 12.34
N LYS A 151 13.60 6.95 13.09
CA LYS A 151 14.14 7.06 14.45
C LYS A 151 15.46 7.82 14.50
N ASN A 152 16.31 7.68 13.47
CA ASN A 152 17.60 8.37 13.44
C ASN A 152 17.40 9.86 13.14
N LEU A 153 16.53 10.17 12.19
CA LEU A 153 16.22 11.55 11.85
C LEU A 153 15.53 12.29 13.00
N GLY A 154 14.55 11.64 13.63
CA GLY A 154 13.87 12.14 14.83
C GLY A 154 14.84 12.41 15.99
N ARG A 155 15.80 11.50 16.24
CA ARG A 155 16.87 11.72 17.23
C ARG A 155 17.74 12.93 16.90
N SER A 156 18.15 13.08 15.64
CA SER A 156 18.95 14.23 15.21
C SER A 156 18.19 15.55 15.41
N PHE A 157 16.91 15.58 15.08
CA PHE A 157 16.06 16.77 15.30
C PHE A 157 15.91 17.09 16.79
N GLY A 158 15.65 16.07 17.63
CA GLY A 158 15.59 16.23 19.08
C GLY A 158 16.91 16.72 19.67
N PHE A 159 18.05 16.22 19.18
CA PHE A 159 19.37 16.67 19.61
C PHE A 159 19.63 18.13 19.23
N ILE A 160 19.25 18.56 18.02
CA ILE A 160 19.37 19.97 17.60
C ILE A 160 18.54 20.88 18.52
N LEU A 161 17.34 20.45 18.95
CA LEU A 161 16.55 21.19 19.93
C LEU A 161 17.29 21.31 21.27
N SER A 162 17.88 20.23 21.78
CA SER A 162 18.67 20.28 23.02
C SER A 162 19.88 21.23 22.91
N LEU A 163 20.54 21.29 21.75
CA LEU A 163 21.63 22.24 21.50
C LEU A 163 21.15 23.70 21.47
N ASN A 164 19.92 23.95 21.01
CA ASN A 164 19.34 25.29 21.06
C ASN A 164 19.06 25.73 22.50
N ASP A 165 18.50 24.83 23.32
CA ASP A 165 18.22 25.09 24.72
C ASP A 165 19.53 25.36 25.50
N GLU A 166 20.59 24.60 25.21
CA GLU A 166 21.92 24.82 25.80
C GLU A 166 22.49 26.20 25.42
N ILE A 167 22.43 26.57 24.15
CA ILE A 167 22.86 27.90 23.69
C ILE A 167 22.10 29.01 24.40
N ASP A 168 20.79 28.85 24.61
CA ASP A 168 19.97 29.85 25.30
C ASP A 168 20.26 29.89 26.81
N ALA A 169 20.59 28.77 27.44
CA ALA A 169 21.09 28.73 28.82
C ALA A 169 22.45 29.45 28.95
N LEU A 170 23.37 29.20 28.02
CA LEU A 170 24.69 29.86 28.00
C LEU A 170 24.58 31.36 27.76
N LYS A 171 23.65 31.82 26.92
CA LYS A 171 23.37 33.27 26.75
C LYS A 171 22.92 33.91 28.06
N LYS A 172 22.11 33.23 28.88
CA LYS A 172 21.72 33.73 30.21
C LYS A 172 22.93 33.78 31.15
N LEU A 173 23.77 32.75 31.15
CA LEU A 173 25.01 32.72 31.94
C LEU A 173 25.98 33.84 31.54
N SER A 174 26.06 34.20 30.25
CA SER A 174 26.93 35.28 29.78
C SER A 174 26.59 36.67 30.33
N GLN A 175 25.38 36.85 30.89
CA GLN A 175 24.97 38.08 31.57
C GLN A 175 25.69 38.29 32.91
N ASN A 176 26.27 37.23 33.48
CA ASN A 176 27.15 37.34 34.64
C ASN A 176 28.56 37.77 34.19
N ALA A 177 28.99 38.96 34.62
CA ALA A 177 30.26 39.58 34.25
C ALA A 177 31.50 38.68 34.47
N THR A 178 31.46 37.79 35.46
CA THR A 178 32.58 36.87 35.74
C THR A 178 32.66 35.68 34.78
N LEU A 179 31.53 35.32 34.16
CA LEU A 179 31.42 34.13 33.30
C LEU A 179 31.30 34.50 31.81
N THR A 180 31.21 35.78 31.46
CA THR A 180 30.96 36.25 30.09
C THR A 180 31.97 35.69 29.08
N GLY A 181 33.27 35.70 29.38
CA GLY A 181 34.30 35.20 28.47
C GLY A 181 34.22 33.68 28.22
N PHE A 182 34.01 32.91 29.28
CA PHE A 182 33.84 31.46 29.20
C PHE A 182 32.55 31.09 28.45
N ALA A 183 31.43 31.74 28.80
CA ALA A 183 30.15 31.52 28.16
C ALA A 183 30.20 31.88 26.66
N ALA A 184 30.86 32.97 26.28
CA ALA A 184 31.00 33.36 24.88
C ALA A 184 31.81 32.33 24.06
N ALA A 185 32.90 31.78 24.63
CA ALA A 185 33.67 30.73 23.97
C ALA A 185 32.83 29.46 23.75
N LEU A 186 32.11 29.02 24.79
CA LEU A 186 31.26 27.84 24.71
C LEU A 186 30.07 28.03 23.76
N ILE A 187 29.45 29.22 23.72
CA ILE A 187 28.40 29.54 22.74
C ILE A 187 28.91 29.38 21.31
N ASN A 188 30.12 29.87 21.02
CA ASN A 188 30.71 29.75 19.68
C ASN A 188 30.97 28.29 19.31
N GLU A 189 31.49 27.49 20.24
CA GLU A 189 31.76 26.06 20.04
C GLU A 189 30.46 25.28 19.81
N VAL A 190 29.48 25.42 20.71
CA VAL A 190 28.17 24.74 20.60
C VAL A 190 27.43 25.20 19.34
N THR A 191 27.53 26.49 18.96
CA THR A 191 26.93 27.00 17.72
C THR A 191 27.57 26.35 16.47
N SER A 192 28.89 26.19 16.48
CA SER A 192 29.64 25.58 15.38
C SER A 192 29.28 24.09 15.26
N PHE A 193 29.26 23.38 16.39
CA PHE A 193 28.85 21.98 16.44
C PHE A 193 27.39 21.80 16.02
N ARG A 194 26.47 22.65 16.49
CA ARG A 194 25.07 22.64 16.05
C ARG A 194 24.95 22.82 14.53
N SER A 195 25.76 23.69 13.93
CA SER A 195 25.76 23.87 12.47
C SER A 195 26.17 22.61 11.71
N LEU A 196 27.11 21.82 12.27
CA LEU A 196 27.50 20.52 11.72
C LEU A 196 26.35 19.51 11.80
N VAL A 197 25.75 19.37 12.99
CA VAL A 197 24.62 18.44 13.23
C VAL A 197 23.41 18.80 12.35
N ILE A 198 23.12 20.08 12.17
CA ILE A 198 22.09 20.56 11.24
C ILE A 198 22.39 20.11 9.80
N GLY A 199 23.65 20.18 9.37
CA GLY A 199 24.06 19.75 8.04
C GLY A 199 23.90 18.25 7.84
N GLU A 200 24.31 17.45 8.82
CA GLU A 200 24.13 15.99 8.80
C GLU A 200 22.64 15.61 8.77
N ALA A 201 21.82 16.21 9.64
CA ALA A 201 20.39 15.98 9.68
C ALA A 201 19.69 16.40 8.38
N GLY A 202 20.10 17.53 7.79
CA GLY A 202 19.59 18.00 6.51
C GLY A 202 19.96 17.09 5.34
N SER A 203 21.20 16.57 5.32
CA SER A 203 21.65 15.61 4.31
C SER A 203 20.90 14.28 4.44
N LEU A 204 20.73 13.76 5.65
CA LEU A 204 19.98 12.54 5.92
C LEU A 204 18.51 12.70 5.49
N ALA A 205 17.85 13.79 5.90
CA ALA A 205 16.48 14.08 5.51
C ALA A 205 16.30 14.12 3.99
N ARG A 206 17.22 14.81 3.30
CA ARG A 206 17.20 14.90 1.83
C ARG A 206 17.33 13.51 1.19
N SER A 207 18.30 12.72 1.63
CA SER A 207 18.49 11.36 1.12
C SER A 207 17.26 10.48 1.33
N ARG A 208 16.56 10.59 2.47
CA ARG A 208 15.33 9.83 2.72
C ARG A 208 14.19 10.24 1.81
N LEU A 209 13.97 11.53 1.63
CA LEU A 209 12.92 12.02 0.73
C LEU A 209 13.21 11.70 -0.74
N GLU A 210 14.49 11.70 -1.14
CA GLU A 210 14.91 11.22 -2.46
C GLU A 210 14.64 9.72 -2.64
N SER A 211 14.88 8.88 -1.61
CA SER A 211 14.51 7.45 -1.61
C SER A 211 13.01 7.26 -1.81
N ILE A 212 12.19 7.96 -1.01
CA ILE A 212 10.73 7.91 -1.10
C ILE A 212 10.24 8.36 -2.48
N ARG A 213 10.83 9.42 -3.04
CA ARG A 213 10.51 9.88 -4.40
C ARG A 213 10.78 8.78 -5.43
N ASP A 214 11.92 8.10 -5.33
CA ASP A 214 12.34 7.09 -6.28
C ASP A 214 11.55 5.79 -6.14
N GLU A 215 11.22 5.37 -4.91
CA GLU A 215 10.29 4.28 -4.61
C GLU A 215 8.89 4.59 -5.18
N LEU A 216 8.38 5.80 -4.94
CA LEU A 216 7.09 6.21 -5.47
C LEU A 216 7.07 6.22 -7.01
N ARG A 217 8.17 6.64 -7.64
CA ARG A 217 8.33 6.55 -9.09
C ARG A 217 8.28 5.10 -9.57
N ALA A 218 8.94 4.19 -8.87
CA ALA A 218 8.95 2.76 -9.20
C ALA A 218 7.53 2.18 -9.09
N HIS A 219 6.83 2.41 -7.98
CA HIS A 219 5.46 1.93 -7.79
C HIS A 219 4.47 2.52 -8.82
N LEU A 220 4.64 3.80 -9.21
CA LEU A 220 3.86 4.39 -10.31
C LEU A 220 4.11 3.68 -11.64
N ALA A 221 5.35 3.28 -11.92
CA ALA A 221 5.67 2.50 -13.10
C ALA A 221 5.06 1.09 -13.04
N ASP A 222 5.10 0.44 -11.88
CA ASP A 222 4.46 -0.87 -11.66
C ASP A 222 2.95 -0.80 -11.84
N GLY A 223 2.29 0.21 -11.29
CA GLY A 223 0.87 0.44 -11.50
C GLY A 223 0.52 0.68 -12.98
N LEU A 224 1.34 1.44 -13.71
CA LEU A 224 1.15 1.62 -15.16
C LEU A 224 1.31 0.30 -15.92
N LYS A 225 2.25 -0.55 -15.51
CA LYS A 225 2.46 -1.88 -16.09
C LYS A 225 1.25 -2.78 -15.84
N VAL A 226 0.76 -2.87 -14.60
CA VAL A 226 -0.45 -3.64 -14.25
C VAL A 226 -1.64 -3.18 -15.09
N ARG A 227 -1.84 -1.86 -15.20
CA ARG A 227 -2.90 -1.28 -16.03
C ARG A 227 -2.77 -1.71 -17.50
N PHE A 228 -1.56 -1.64 -18.07
CA PHE A 228 -1.31 -2.02 -19.46
C PHE A 228 -1.60 -3.51 -19.71
N GLU A 229 -1.08 -4.39 -18.85
CA GLU A 229 -1.32 -5.84 -18.97
C GLU A 229 -2.80 -6.20 -18.79
N THR A 230 -3.52 -5.47 -17.92
CA THR A 230 -4.95 -5.65 -17.72
C THR A 230 -5.75 -5.29 -18.97
N LEU A 231 -5.46 -4.14 -19.59
CA LEU A 231 -6.11 -3.72 -20.84
C LEU A 231 -5.85 -4.72 -21.97
N LYS A 232 -4.62 -5.22 -22.09
CA LYS A 232 -4.25 -6.25 -23.06
C LYS A 232 -4.99 -7.57 -22.80
N ALA A 233 -5.17 -7.96 -21.54
CA ALA A 233 -5.93 -9.15 -21.18
C ALA A 233 -7.42 -9.01 -21.53
N GLN A 234 -8.02 -7.85 -21.28
CA GLN A 234 -9.40 -7.55 -21.68
C GLN A 234 -9.58 -7.55 -23.20
N GLU A 235 -8.67 -6.91 -23.95
CA GLU A 235 -8.69 -6.93 -25.41
C GLU A 235 -8.64 -8.37 -25.95
N LYS A 236 -7.77 -9.21 -25.39
CA LYS A 236 -7.68 -10.61 -25.76
C LYS A 236 -8.99 -11.35 -25.48
N ALA A 237 -9.57 -11.17 -24.28
CA ALA A 237 -10.82 -11.80 -23.87
C ALA A 237 -12.01 -11.43 -24.79
N ILE A 238 -12.09 -10.18 -25.23
CA ILE A 238 -13.07 -9.71 -26.22
C ILE A 238 -12.86 -10.40 -27.57
N ASN A 239 -11.60 -10.53 -28.02
CA ASN A 239 -11.28 -11.12 -29.31
C ASN A 239 -11.44 -12.65 -29.34
N THR A 240 -11.48 -13.32 -28.19
CA THR A 240 -11.60 -14.79 -28.09
C THR A 240 -12.99 -15.26 -27.66
N ASP A 241 -13.98 -14.37 -27.52
CA ASP A 241 -15.29 -14.64 -26.89
C ASP A 241 -15.16 -15.29 -25.49
N GLU A 242 -13.99 -15.19 -24.85
CA GLU A 242 -13.74 -15.64 -23.49
C GLU A 242 -14.32 -14.58 -22.55
N LYS A 243 -15.64 -14.61 -22.34
CA LYS A 243 -16.26 -13.79 -21.29
C LYS A 243 -15.71 -14.27 -19.94
N SER A 244 -15.04 -13.37 -19.22
CA SER A 244 -14.82 -13.56 -17.79
C SER A 244 -16.18 -13.83 -17.15
N VAL A 245 -16.30 -14.95 -16.43
CA VAL A 245 -17.47 -15.22 -15.62
C VAL A 245 -17.48 -14.13 -14.55
N THR A 246 -18.51 -13.28 -14.56
CA THR A 246 -18.82 -12.44 -13.40
C THR A 246 -19.19 -13.41 -12.29
N GLY A 247 -18.21 -13.77 -11.46
CA GLY A 247 -18.40 -14.64 -10.32
C GLY A 247 -19.20 -13.88 -9.28
N ASP A 248 -20.53 -13.88 -9.41
CA ASP A 248 -21.46 -13.68 -8.29
C ASP A 248 -21.48 -14.98 -7.46
N GLY A 249 -20.28 -15.46 -7.12
CA GLY A 249 -20.08 -16.62 -6.27
C GLY A 249 -20.20 -16.13 -4.84
N ASP A 250 -21.10 -16.74 -4.06
CA ASP A 250 -21.14 -16.60 -2.61
C ASP A 250 -19.71 -16.48 -2.09
N VAL A 251 -19.42 -15.37 -1.41
CA VAL A 251 -18.14 -15.09 -0.78
C VAL A 251 -17.81 -16.33 0.03
N ALA A 252 -16.93 -17.18 -0.50
CA ALA A 252 -16.51 -18.35 0.23
C ALA A 252 -15.89 -17.79 1.49
N ALA A 253 -16.57 -17.96 2.63
CA ALA A 253 -15.93 -17.85 3.92
C ALA A 253 -14.65 -18.64 3.75
N GLY A 254 -13.50 -17.95 3.79
CA GLY A 254 -12.22 -18.60 3.69
C GLY A 254 -12.13 -19.68 4.76
N ASP A 255 -11.04 -20.43 4.78
CA ASP A 255 -10.77 -21.42 5.84
C ASP A 255 -10.70 -20.70 7.21
N ILE A 256 -11.86 -20.39 7.81
CA ILE A 256 -12.02 -19.78 9.12
C ILE A 256 -11.82 -20.96 10.07
N ASP A 257 -10.69 -20.96 10.75
CA ASP A 257 -10.45 -21.98 11.77
C ASP A 257 -11.49 -21.88 12.89
N ARG A 258 -11.50 -22.84 13.80
CA ARG A 258 -12.49 -22.89 14.89
C ARG A 258 -12.38 -21.73 15.90
N GLU A 259 -11.30 -20.96 15.85
CA GLU A 259 -11.01 -19.83 16.75
C GLU A 259 -11.49 -18.49 16.18
N HIS A 260 -11.73 -18.40 14.87
CA HIS A 260 -12.20 -17.18 14.20
C HIS A 260 -13.70 -17.20 13.90
N GLN A 261 -14.33 -16.02 13.91
CA GLN A 261 -15.73 -15.85 13.51
C GLN A 261 -15.81 -14.91 12.31
N TYR A 262 -16.70 -15.23 11.36
CA TYR A 262 -16.95 -14.36 10.22
C TYR A 262 -17.74 -13.13 10.67
N TRP A 263 -17.16 -11.95 10.48
CA TRP A 263 -17.85 -10.68 10.64
C TRP A 263 -17.69 -9.83 9.38
N PRO A 264 -18.78 -9.45 8.68
CA PRO A 264 -18.68 -8.67 7.45
C PRO A 264 -18.29 -7.22 7.78
N PHE A 265 -17.31 -6.69 7.04
CA PHE A 265 -16.92 -5.29 7.15
C PHE A 265 -18.07 -4.35 6.74
N LYS A 266 -18.42 -3.39 7.60
CA LYS A 266 -19.53 -2.44 7.38
C LYS A 266 -19.08 -0.99 7.15
N GLY A 267 -17.78 -0.77 6.92
CA GLY A 267 -17.22 0.57 6.76
C GLY A 267 -16.60 1.17 8.03
N GLU A 268 -16.65 0.44 9.15
CA GLU A 268 -16.05 0.84 10.42
C GLU A 268 -14.80 0.00 10.70
N TYR A 269 -13.72 0.65 11.11
CA TYR A 269 -12.48 -0.02 11.51
C TYR A 269 -12.44 -0.16 13.03
N TRP A 270 -12.09 -1.35 13.50
CA TRP A 270 -11.92 -1.66 14.91
C TRP A 270 -10.46 -1.97 15.18
N ARG A 271 -9.89 -1.35 16.22
CA ARG A 271 -8.45 -1.42 16.51
C ARG A 271 -7.99 -2.85 16.80
N ASP A 272 -8.85 -3.64 17.41
CA ASP A 272 -8.65 -5.05 17.77
C ASP A 272 -8.90 -6.03 16.61
N GLU A 273 -9.38 -5.55 15.46
CA GLU A 273 -9.59 -6.38 14.26
C GLU A 273 -8.48 -6.21 13.21
N LEU A 274 -7.52 -5.31 13.44
CA LEU A 274 -6.55 -4.89 12.44
C LEU A 274 -5.62 -6.02 11.96
N ASP A 275 -5.39 -7.10 12.71
CA ASP A 275 -4.64 -8.27 12.24
C ASP A 275 -5.51 -9.42 11.69
N SER A 276 -6.83 -9.28 11.79
CA SER A 276 -7.79 -10.38 11.60
C SER A 276 -8.51 -10.34 10.24
N TYR A 277 -8.48 -9.19 9.56
CA TYR A 277 -9.18 -9.02 8.28
C TYR A 277 -8.71 -10.06 7.25
N THR A 278 -9.68 -10.61 6.52
CA THR A 278 -9.44 -11.52 5.39
C THR A 278 -10.51 -11.23 4.33
N VAL A 279 -10.10 -11.11 3.07
CA VAL A 279 -11.02 -10.89 1.95
C VAL A 279 -11.37 -12.22 1.30
N GLY A 280 -12.66 -12.52 1.19
CA GLY A 280 -13.13 -13.67 0.41
C GLY A 280 -13.02 -13.36 -1.08
N ILE A 281 -11.90 -13.75 -1.69
CA ILE A 281 -11.66 -13.60 -3.13
C ILE A 281 -11.51 -14.98 -3.77
N VAL A 282 -12.21 -15.20 -4.88
CA VAL A 282 -12.14 -16.43 -5.67
C VAL A 282 -11.60 -16.13 -7.05
N SER A 283 -10.69 -16.95 -7.57
CA SER A 283 -10.17 -16.73 -8.93
C SER A 283 -11.28 -16.95 -9.95
N VAL A 284 -11.56 -15.92 -10.78
CA VAL A 284 -12.50 -15.99 -11.90
C VAL A 284 -11.78 -16.22 -13.23
N CYS A 285 -10.52 -16.64 -13.17
CA CYS A 285 -9.73 -16.91 -14.37
C CYS A 285 -10.34 -18.06 -15.19
N PRO A 286 -10.35 -17.97 -16.53
CA PRO A 286 -10.86 -19.04 -17.38
C PRO A 286 -10.11 -20.37 -17.15
N THR A 287 -10.79 -21.38 -16.61
CA THR A 287 -10.25 -22.73 -16.47
C THR A 287 -10.39 -23.48 -17.80
N LYS A 288 -9.64 -24.57 -18.00
CA LYS A 288 -9.79 -25.37 -19.24
C LYS A 288 -11.20 -25.97 -19.41
N GLU A 289 -11.97 -26.10 -18.34
CA GLU A 289 -13.35 -26.61 -18.38
C GLU A 289 -14.38 -25.56 -18.80
N SER A 290 -14.12 -24.27 -18.57
CA SER A 290 -14.99 -23.16 -19.04
C SER A 290 -14.89 -22.92 -20.56
N ARG A 291 -14.08 -23.73 -21.28
CA ARG A 291 -13.91 -23.69 -22.75
C ARG A 291 -14.84 -24.62 -23.52
N LYS A 292 -15.76 -25.34 -22.85
CA LYS A 292 -16.77 -26.10 -23.61
C LYS A 292 -17.74 -25.10 -24.23
N PRO A 293 -17.91 -25.09 -25.56
CA PRO A 293 -18.96 -24.30 -26.16
C PRO A 293 -20.27 -24.76 -25.56
N VAL A 294 -21.12 -23.80 -25.18
CA VAL A 294 -22.52 -24.05 -24.84
C VAL A 294 -23.08 -24.90 -25.97
N GLN A 295 -23.48 -26.14 -25.66
CA GLN A 295 -24.19 -26.97 -26.62
C GLN A 295 -25.44 -26.19 -27.03
N GLU A 296 -25.47 -25.81 -28.29
CA GLU A 296 -26.62 -25.21 -28.94
C GLU A 296 -27.78 -26.19 -28.76
N ASP A 297 -28.74 -25.83 -27.90
CA ASP A 297 -29.94 -26.61 -27.68
C ASP A 297 -30.57 -26.92 -29.04
N SER A 298 -30.71 -28.21 -29.31
CA SER A 298 -31.20 -28.74 -30.57
C SER A 298 -32.61 -28.20 -30.80
N LYS A 299 -32.79 -27.44 -31.89
CA LYS A 299 -34.10 -27.07 -32.42
C LYS A 299 -35.00 -28.33 -32.48
N PRO A 300 -36.25 -28.27 -32.00
CA PRO A 300 -37.17 -29.37 -32.21
C PRO A 300 -37.47 -29.52 -33.70
N ALA A 301 -37.39 -30.75 -34.18
CA ALA A 301 -37.76 -31.13 -35.53
C ALA A 301 -39.24 -30.79 -35.78
N LEU A 302 -39.51 -30.12 -36.90
CA LEU A 302 -40.86 -30.03 -37.45
C LEU A 302 -41.24 -31.43 -37.95
N GLU A 303 -42.14 -32.10 -37.25
CA GLU A 303 -42.88 -33.25 -37.76
C GLU A 303 -43.96 -32.74 -38.73
N ASP A 304 -43.82 -33.10 -40.00
CA ASP A 304 -44.89 -33.07 -40.99
C ASP A 304 -46.00 -34.03 -40.52
N ASN A 305 -47.21 -33.50 -40.31
CA ASN A 305 -48.39 -34.33 -40.08
C ASN A 305 -49.46 -33.99 -41.12
N ASP A 306 -49.33 -34.66 -42.26
CA ASP A 306 -50.35 -34.79 -43.31
C ASP A 306 -51.61 -35.42 -42.69
N THR A 307 -52.66 -34.62 -42.49
CA THR A 307 -53.98 -35.14 -42.10
C THR A 307 -55.00 -34.78 -43.19
N ALA A 308 -55.31 -35.76 -44.03
CA ALA A 308 -56.41 -35.71 -44.98
C ALA A 308 -57.76 -35.66 -44.24
N PRO A 309 -58.75 -34.88 -44.71
CA PRO A 309 -60.05 -34.79 -44.07
C PRO A 309 -60.96 -35.95 -44.50
N LYS A 310 -61.47 -36.71 -43.54
CA LYS A 310 -62.65 -37.57 -43.71
C LYS A 310 -63.81 -36.96 -42.94
N GLY A 311 -64.82 -36.53 -43.66
CA GLY A 311 -66.11 -36.18 -43.12
C GLY A 311 -67.08 -35.87 -44.24
N GLU A 312 -67.96 -36.83 -44.56
CA GLU A 312 -69.39 -36.59 -44.76
C GLU A 312 -70.09 -37.89 -45.18
N THR A 313 -71.09 -38.28 -44.39
CA THR A 313 -72.20 -39.12 -44.83
C THR A 313 -73.42 -38.62 -44.07
N PRO A 314 -74.48 -38.14 -44.74
CA PRO A 314 -75.74 -37.86 -44.09
C PRO A 314 -76.67 -39.08 -44.22
N ALA A 315 -77.50 -39.30 -43.21
CA ALA A 315 -78.72 -40.09 -43.29
C ALA A 315 -79.91 -39.14 -43.04
N PRO A 316 -81.19 -39.51 -43.25
CA PRO A 316 -81.75 -40.67 -43.96
C PRO A 316 -82.84 -40.30 -44.99
N HIS A 317 -83.11 -41.19 -45.95
CA HIS A 317 -84.44 -41.68 -46.38
C HIS A 317 -84.29 -42.67 -47.54
#